data_AF-A0A2P9DZZ0-F1
#
_entry.id   AF-A0A2P9DZZ0-F1
#
_cell.length_a   1.000
_cell.length_b   1.000
_cell.length_c   1.000
_cell.angle_alpha   90.00
_cell.angle_beta   90.00
_cell.angle_gamma   90.00
#
_symmetry.space_group_name_H-M   'P 1'
#
loop_
_entity.id
_entity.type
_entity.pdbx_description
1 polymer ?
#
loop_
_entity_poly.entity_id
_entity_poly.type
_entity_poly.pdbx_seq_one_letter_code
_entity_poly.pdbx_strand_id
1 'polypeptide(L)'
;MNKVQIGAPRTSASPGVIMKPEGSVKIAVMNGSRQVDQVVNGEWLTMKVLPEAGLPKGIHQLSDAKDASKNVHPHKHVGQVLHDDGRNVYQFSEGGIVKHSRGIFEKPPVVGKNYEIAYSRGQGKVIGEVSQEQAAKAEQKRSRSI
;
A
#
# COMPACT_ATOMS: atom_id res chain seq x y z
N MET A 1 1.23 11.24 28.37
CA MET A 1 0.44 10.49 27.38
C MET A 1 -0.02 11.47 26.30
N ASN A 2 0.65 11.52 25.15
CA ASN A 2 0.24 12.41 24.07
C ASN A 2 -1.01 11.81 23.42
N LYS A 3 -2.16 12.47 23.57
CA LYS A 3 -3.34 12.18 22.76
C LYS A 3 -2.93 12.42 21.30
N VAL A 4 -2.87 11.37 20.51
CA VAL A 4 -2.81 11.50 19.06
C VAL A 4 -4.10 12.21 18.66
N GLN A 5 -4.00 13.47 18.25
CA GLN A 5 -5.15 14.25 17.81
C GLN A 5 -5.64 13.62 16.49
N ILE A 6 -6.72 12.85 16.57
CA ILE A 6 -7.42 12.33 15.41
C ILE A 6 -8.13 13.54 14.78
N GLY A 7 -7.85 13.82 13.49
CA GLY A 7 -8.45 14.94 12.77
C GLY A 7 -9.97 14.79 12.62
N ALA A 8 -10.65 15.88 12.27
CA ALA A 8 -12.09 15.84 12.03
C ALA A 8 -12.45 14.86 10.87
N PRO A 9 -13.61 14.19 10.94
CA PRO A 9 -14.13 13.35 9.85
C PRO A 9 -14.18 14.13 8.53
N ARG A 10 -13.90 13.45 7.41
CA ARG A 10 -14.02 14.05 6.07
C ARG A 10 -15.15 13.42 5.28
N THR A 11 -16.01 14.25 4.70
CA THR A 11 -17.22 13.84 3.98
C THR A 11 -17.15 14.15 2.48
N SER A 12 -18.15 13.73 1.69
CA SER A 12 -18.26 14.08 0.27
C SER A 12 -18.35 15.58 -0.02
N ALA A 13 -18.81 16.39 0.96
CA ALA A 13 -18.85 17.84 0.84
C ALA A 13 -17.48 18.51 1.07
N SER A 14 -16.50 17.76 1.59
CA SER A 14 -15.15 18.28 1.80
C SER A 14 -14.40 18.42 0.46
N PRO A 15 -13.75 19.56 0.18
CA PRO A 15 -13.02 19.75 -1.08
C PRO A 15 -11.98 18.66 -1.34
N GLY A 16 -11.95 18.13 -2.57
CA GLY A 16 -10.99 17.11 -2.99
C GLY A 16 -11.19 15.73 -2.36
N VAL A 17 -12.31 15.49 -1.66
CA VAL A 17 -12.62 14.16 -1.10
C VAL A 17 -13.33 13.30 -2.12
N ILE A 18 -12.68 12.20 -2.50
CA ILE A 18 -13.30 11.10 -3.23
C ILE A 18 -13.80 10.09 -2.19
N MET A 19 -15.12 9.97 -2.06
CA MET A 19 -15.74 8.92 -1.24
C MET A 19 -15.65 7.57 -1.95
N LYS A 20 -15.47 6.52 -1.15
CA LYS A 20 -15.44 5.12 -1.60
C LYS A 20 -16.51 4.34 -0.82
N PRO A 21 -16.86 3.10 -1.24
CA PRO A 21 -17.82 2.28 -0.51
C PRO A 21 -17.45 2.09 0.97
N GLU A 22 -18.45 1.83 1.80
CA GLU A 22 -18.29 1.54 3.23
C GLU A 22 -17.18 0.50 3.49
N GLY A 23 -16.37 0.72 4.51
CA GLY A 23 -15.25 -0.14 4.87
C GLY A 23 -13.99 0.03 3.99
N SER A 24 -14.03 0.85 2.94
CA SER A 24 -12.85 1.17 2.13
C SER A 24 -11.75 1.82 2.97
N VAL A 25 -10.50 1.45 2.71
CA VAL A 25 -9.33 1.95 3.45
C VAL A 25 -8.41 2.74 2.52
N LYS A 26 -7.80 3.80 3.04
CA LYS A 26 -6.71 4.53 2.39
C LYS A 26 -5.58 4.82 3.37
N ILE A 27 -4.39 4.99 2.82
CA ILE A 27 -3.23 5.47 3.55
C ILE A 27 -2.93 6.89 3.09
N ALA A 28 -3.08 7.86 3.99
CA ALA A 28 -2.78 9.25 3.70
C ALA A 28 -1.41 9.60 4.33
N VAL A 29 -0.41 9.84 3.48
CA VAL A 29 0.96 10.17 3.91
C VAL A 29 1.17 11.66 3.79
N MET A 30 1.31 12.33 4.93
CA MET A 30 1.50 13.78 5.01
C MET A 30 2.18 14.18 6.32
N ASN A 31 2.95 15.27 6.24
CA ASN A 31 3.56 15.92 7.40
C ASN A 31 4.37 14.98 8.31
N GLY A 32 5.18 14.06 7.75
CA GLY A 32 6.02 13.16 8.56
C GLY A 32 5.25 11.99 9.19
N SER A 33 3.99 11.78 8.82
CA SER A 33 3.14 10.71 9.34
C SER A 33 2.37 10.01 8.23
N ARG A 34 1.82 8.84 8.54
CA ARG A 34 0.81 8.18 7.73
C ARG A 34 -0.45 7.93 8.56
N GLN A 35 -1.60 8.27 8.00
CA GLN A 35 -2.91 8.03 8.57
C GLN A 35 -3.55 6.82 7.88
N VAL A 36 -4.09 5.90 8.66
CA VAL A 36 -4.96 4.83 8.17
C VAL A 36 -6.38 5.34 8.33
N ASP A 37 -6.99 5.72 7.21
CA ASP A 37 -8.37 6.19 7.18
C ASP A 37 -9.28 5.08 6.66
N GLN A 38 -10.48 4.97 7.22
CA GLN A 38 -11.52 4.05 6.77
C GLN A 38 -12.84 4.78 6.55
N VAL A 39 -13.60 4.38 5.54
CA VAL A 39 -14.98 4.83 5.38
C VAL A 39 -15.84 4.13 6.43
N VAL A 40 -16.40 4.92 7.34
CA VAL A 40 -17.31 4.48 8.40
C VAL A 40 -18.54 5.38 8.36
N ASN A 41 -19.73 4.78 8.22
CA ASN A 41 -20.99 5.51 8.06
C ASN A 41 -20.96 6.57 6.95
N GLY A 42 -20.28 6.28 5.84
CA GLY A 42 -20.16 7.23 4.73
C GLY A 42 -19.21 8.41 4.98
N GLU A 43 -18.38 8.38 6.02
CA GLU A 43 -17.35 9.39 6.30
C GLU A 43 -15.97 8.75 6.37
N TRP A 44 -14.94 9.47 5.91
CA TRP A 44 -13.56 9.06 6.17
C TRP A 44 -13.18 9.40 7.61
N LEU A 45 -12.96 8.37 8.42
CA LEU A 45 -12.44 8.47 9.78
C LEU A 45 -10.98 8.01 9.84
N THR A 46 -10.13 8.78 10.51
CA THR A 46 -8.77 8.36 10.82
C THR A 46 -8.80 7.34 11.96
N MET A 47 -8.48 6.10 11.63
CA MET A 47 -8.46 4.99 12.58
C MET A 47 -7.15 4.93 13.34
N LYS A 48 -6.04 5.30 12.68
CA LYS A 48 -4.70 5.26 13.28
C LYS A 48 -3.77 6.28 12.63
N VAL A 49 -2.86 6.83 13.43
CA VAL A 49 -1.71 7.62 12.95
C VAL A 49 -0.43 6.85 13.28
N LEU A 50 0.46 6.76 12.31
CA LEU A 50 1.72 6.01 12.36
C LEU A 50 2.87 6.86 11.80
N PRO A 51 4.14 6.52 12.09
CA PRO A 51 5.28 7.15 11.44
C PRO A 51 5.23 7.02 9.92
N GLU A 52 5.70 8.03 9.18
CA GLU A 52 5.74 8.04 7.71
C GLU A 52 6.42 6.81 7.11
N ALA A 53 7.48 6.32 7.77
CA ALA A 53 8.32 5.21 7.32
C ALA A 53 8.93 5.40 5.91
N GLY A 54 9.20 6.66 5.53
CA GLY A 54 9.79 6.99 4.23
C GLY A 54 8.91 6.65 3.04
N LEU A 55 7.58 6.56 3.23
CA LEU A 55 6.62 6.39 2.15
C LEU A 55 6.46 7.70 1.37
N PRO A 56 6.17 7.65 0.06
CA PRO A 56 5.87 8.84 -0.72
C PRO A 56 4.60 9.54 -0.21
N LYS A 57 4.66 10.88 -0.13
CA LYS A 57 3.51 11.72 0.23
C LYS A 57 2.36 11.51 -0.75
N GLY A 58 1.13 11.56 -0.25
CA GLY A 58 -0.07 11.43 -1.07
C GLY A 58 -1.18 10.62 -0.41
N ILE A 59 -2.28 10.43 -1.14
CA ILE A 59 -3.41 9.61 -0.73
C ILE A 59 -3.38 8.32 -1.54
N HIS A 60 -3.20 7.19 -0.85
CA HIS A 60 -3.05 5.87 -1.46
C HIS A 60 -4.29 5.03 -1.16
N GLN A 61 -5.18 4.90 -2.14
CA GLN A 61 -6.45 4.18 -2.00
C GLN A 61 -6.22 2.66 -2.06
N LEU A 62 -6.39 1.96 -0.94
CA LEU A 62 -6.17 0.50 -0.90
C LEU A 62 -7.30 -0.26 -1.61
N SER A 63 -8.48 0.35 -1.73
CA SER A 63 -9.62 -0.20 -2.48
C SER A 63 -9.37 -0.32 -3.98
N ASP A 64 -8.42 0.45 -4.52
CA ASP A 64 -8.03 0.41 -5.93
C ASP A 64 -6.88 -0.59 -6.20
N ALA A 65 -6.41 -1.29 -5.16
CA ALA A 65 -5.30 -2.21 -5.29
C ALA A 65 -5.64 -3.43 -6.15
N LYS A 66 -4.74 -3.77 -7.08
CA LYS A 66 -4.88 -4.96 -7.94
C LYS A 66 -4.46 -6.21 -7.17
N ASP A 67 -5.26 -7.26 -7.24
CA ASP A 67 -4.91 -8.54 -6.63
C ASP A 67 -3.85 -9.26 -7.48
N ALA A 68 -2.64 -9.41 -6.93
CA ALA A 68 -1.51 -10.01 -7.66
C ALA A 68 -1.76 -11.49 -8.01
N SER A 69 -2.60 -12.20 -7.24
CA SER A 69 -2.89 -13.61 -7.49
C SER A 69 -3.76 -13.85 -8.75
N LYS A 70 -4.44 -12.80 -9.25
CA LYS A 70 -5.33 -12.93 -10.41
C LYS A 70 -4.59 -13.07 -11.75
N ASN A 71 -3.31 -12.72 -11.81
CA ASN A 71 -2.52 -12.92 -13.02
C ASN A 71 -1.88 -14.32 -13.03
N VAL A 72 -2.25 -15.10 -14.04
CA VAL A 72 -1.80 -16.50 -14.21
C VAL A 72 -0.40 -16.61 -14.82
N HIS A 73 0.06 -15.58 -15.54
CA HIS A 73 1.38 -15.58 -16.16
C HIS A 73 2.46 -15.27 -15.12
N PRO A 74 3.68 -15.84 -15.24
CA PRO A 74 4.77 -15.50 -14.35
C PRO A 74 5.08 -14.00 -14.38
N HIS A 75 5.12 -13.38 -13.21
CA HIS A 75 5.41 -11.96 -13.08
C HIS A 75 6.02 -11.66 -11.71
N LYS A 76 6.53 -10.43 -11.57
CA LYS A 76 7.20 -9.97 -10.36
C LYS A 76 6.77 -8.56 -10.02
N HIS A 77 6.57 -8.31 -8.73
CA HIS A 77 6.37 -6.99 -8.16
C HIS A 77 7.60 -6.61 -7.34
N VAL A 78 8.18 -5.46 -7.67
CA VAL A 78 9.28 -4.87 -6.92
C VAL A 78 8.84 -3.48 -6.49
N GLY A 79 8.99 -3.17 -5.21
CA GLY A 79 8.66 -1.84 -4.70
C GLY A 79 8.41 -1.81 -3.20
N GLN A 80 8.06 -0.63 -2.71
CA GLN A 80 7.95 -0.35 -1.29
C GLN A 80 6.64 -0.89 -0.72
N VAL A 81 6.71 -1.56 0.45
CA VAL A 81 5.52 -1.98 1.18
C VAL A 81 4.83 -0.75 1.76
N LEU A 82 3.59 -0.52 1.35
CA LEU A 82 2.74 0.60 1.75
C LEU A 82 2.01 0.30 3.07
N HIS A 83 1.44 -0.89 3.21
CA HIS A 83 0.63 -1.25 4.37
C HIS A 83 0.54 -2.76 4.58
N ASP A 84 0.44 -3.20 5.83
CA ASP A 84 0.08 -4.56 6.24
C ASP A 84 -1.16 -4.43 7.14
N ASP A 85 -2.30 -4.96 6.68
CA ASP A 85 -3.56 -4.95 7.44
C ASP A 85 -3.77 -6.22 8.29
N GLY A 86 -2.77 -7.11 8.32
CA GLY A 86 -2.80 -8.41 9.00
C GLY A 86 -3.39 -9.55 8.17
N ARG A 87 -4.11 -9.25 7.08
CA ARG A 87 -4.65 -10.23 6.13
C ARG A 87 -4.02 -10.09 4.74
N ASN A 88 -3.67 -8.86 4.37
CA ASN A 88 -3.09 -8.49 3.10
C ASN A 88 -1.92 -7.54 3.31
N VAL A 89 -0.95 -7.64 2.39
CA VAL A 89 0.15 -6.70 2.26
C VAL A 89 -0.06 -5.90 0.97
N TYR A 90 0.00 -4.58 1.09
CA TYR A 90 -0.13 -3.65 -0.03
C TYR A 90 1.24 -3.10 -0.37
N GLN A 91 1.58 -3.14 -1.65
CA GLN A 91 2.88 -2.74 -2.17
C GLN A 91 2.70 -1.76 -3.32
N PHE A 92 3.54 -0.73 -3.37
CA PHE A 92 3.67 0.06 -4.58
C PHE A 92 4.30 -0.80 -5.68
N SER A 93 3.67 -0.82 -6.84
CA SER A 93 4.20 -1.50 -8.00
C SER A 93 3.94 -0.68 -9.25
N GLU A 94 4.32 -1.25 -10.38
CA GLU A 94 4.10 -0.66 -11.69
C GLU A 94 2.60 -0.46 -11.94
N GLY A 95 2.21 0.77 -12.24
CA GLY A 95 0.81 1.11 -12.52
C GLY A 95 -0.12 1.11 -11.31
N GLY A 96 0.42 1.24 -10.09
CA GLY A 96 -0.36 1.54 -8.89
C GLY A 96 -0.03 0.66 -7.67
N ILE A 97 -1.05 0.32 -6.90
CA ILE A 97 -0.92 -0.50 -5.69
C ILE A 97 -1.30 -1.94 -6.03
N VAL A 98 -0.53 -2.89 -5.55
CA VAL A 98 -0.85 -4.32 -5.63
C VAL A 98 -1.08 -4.88 -4.24
N LYS A 99 -1.98 -5.85 -4.16
CA LYS A 99 -2.35 -6.55 -2.94
C LYS A 99 -1.86 -7.99 -3.00
N HIS A 100 -1.20 -8.42 -1.93
CA HIS A 100 -0.74 -9.77 -1.70
C HIS A 100 -1.44 -10.38 -0.51
N SER A 101 -1.66 -11.70 -0.52
CA SER A 101 -2.04 -12.41 0.69
C SER A 101 -0.93 -12.28 1.73
N ARG A 102 -1.25 -11.94 2.97
CA ARG A 102 -0.27 -11.87 4.05
C ARG A 102 0.40 -13.23 4.32
N GLY A 103 -0.27 -14.34 3.96
CA GLY A 103 0.21 -15.71 4.16
C GLY A 103 1.42 -16.11 3.32
N ILE A 104 1.79 -15.34 2.28
CA ILE A 104 3.01 -15.64 1.50
C ILE A 104 4.29 -15.15 2.19
N PHE A 105 4.17 -14.40 3.30
CA PHE A 105 5.28 -13.83 4.05
C PHE A 105 5.48 -14.63 5.34
N GLU A 106 6.68 -15.21 5.51
CA GLU A 106 7.06 -15.94 6.73
C GLU A 106 6.98 -15.07 7.99
N LYS A 107 7.35 -13.79 7.86
CA LYS A 107 7.30 -12.76 8.91
C LYS A 107 6.62 -11.49 8.38
N PRO A 108 6.05 -10.63 9.26
CA PRO A 108 5.49 -9.36 8.81
C PRO A 108 6.53 -8.55 8.04
N PRO A 109 6.20 -8.06 6.83
CA PRO A 109 7.11 -7.18 6.10
C PRO A 109 7.20 -5.83 6.81
N VAL A 110 8.33 -5.16 6.61
CA VAL A 110 8.53 -3.81 7.17
C VAL A 110 7.95 -2.78 6.21
N VAL A 111 6.91 -2.06 6.66
CA VAL A 111 6.35 -0.92 5.91
C VAL A 111 7.46 0.11 5.64
N GLY A 112 7.56 0.57 4.41
CA GLY A 112 8.62 1.49 3.97
C GLY A 112 9.87 0.81 3.40
N LYS A 113 10.00 -0.52 3.51
CA LYS A 113 11.08 -1.28 2.84
C LYS A 113 10.61 -1.81 1.48
N ASN A 114 11.58 -2.02 0.58
CA ASN A 114 11.31 -2.57 -0.74
C ASN A 114 11.41 -4.10 -0.68
N TYR A 115 10.49 -4.78 -1.35
CA TYR A 115 10.49 -6.23 -1.49
C TYR A 115 10.36 -6.63 -2.96
N GLU A 116 10.91 -7.78 -3.32
CA GLU A 116 10.60 -8.47 -4.56
C GLU A 116 9.67 -9.66 -4.25
N ILE A 117 8.55 -9.73 -4.95
CA ILE A 117 7.55 -10.78 -4.81
C ILE A 117 7.28 -11.35 -6.19
N ALA A 118 7.50 -12.66 -6.34
CA ALA A 118 7.26 -13.39 -7.58
C ALA A 118 5.93 -14.12 -7.51
N TYR A 119 5.23 -14.18 -8.64
CA TYR A 119 4.02 -14.97 -8.81
C TYR A 119 4.17 -15.93 -9.97
N SER A 120 3.59 -17.13 -9.82
CA SER A 120 3.40 -18.09 -10.89
C SER A 120 2.09 -18.83 -10.66
N ARG A 121 1.20 -18.87 -11.67
CA ARG A 121 -0.12 -19.52 -11.57
C ARG A 121 -0.92 -19.08 -10.33
N GLY A 122 -0.88 -17.78 -10.02
CA GLY A 122 -1.55 -17.18 -8.86
C GLY A 122 -0.90 -17.45 -7.49
N GLN A 123 0.16 -18.25 -7.43
CA GLN A 123 0.89 -18.52 -6.19
C GLN A 123 2.02 -17.51 -6.01
N GLY A 124 1.96 -16.74 -4.94
CA GLY A 124 2.96 -15.73 -4.58
C GLY A 124 4.07 -16.30 -3.70
N LYS A 125 5.30 -15.83 -3.93
CA LYS A 125 6.46 -16.11 -3.09
C LYS A 125 7.28 -14.84 -2.90
N VAL A 126 7.59 -14.52 -1.65
CA VAL A 126 8.55 -13.45 -1.33
C VAL A 126 9.94 -13.92 -1.75
N ILE A 127 10.59 -13.15 -2.63
CA ILE A 127 11.99 -13.39 -3.01
C ILE A 127 12.92 -12.79 -1.95
N GLY A 128 12.60 -11.60 -1.44
CA GLY A 128 13.34 -10.97 -0.35
C GLY A 128 13.13 -9.47 -0.26
N GLU A 129 13.66 -8.86 0.80
CA GLU A 129 13.88 -7.41 0.87
C GLU A 129 14.97 -7.02 -0.14
N VAL A 130 14.78 -5.91 -0.84
CA VAL A 130 15.73 -5.38 -1.82
C VAL A 130 16.13 -3.95 -1.47
N SER A 131 17.33 -3.52 -1.89
CA SER A 131 17.79 -2.15 -1.67
C SER A 131 16.99 -1.13 -2.49
N GLN A 132 17.07 0.15 -2.13
CA GLN A 132 16.49 1.23 -2.93
C GLN A 132 17.06 1.25 -4.36
N GLU A 133 18.35 1.00 -4.52
CA GLU A 133 19.00 0.94 -5.83
C GLU A 133 18.50 -0.23 -6.68
N GLN A 134 18.30 -1.41 -6.06
CA GLN A 134 17.74 -2.57 -6.75
C GLN A 134 16.30 -2.32 -7.20
N ALA A 135 15.49 -1.70 -6.35
CA ALA A 135 14.12 -1.30 -6.70
C ALA A 135 14.11 -0.27 -7.84
N ALA A 136 14.95 0.77 -7.79
CA ALA A 136 15.05 1.78 -8.84
C ALA A 136 15.52 1.20 -10.18
N LYS A 137 16.48 0.26 -10.16
CA LYS A 137 16.93 -0.45 -11.37
C LYS A 137 15.82 -1.30 -11.97
N ALA A 138 14.99 -1.95 -11.14
CA ALA A 138 13.87 -2.75 -11.61
C ALA A 138 12.82 -1.88 -12.33
N GLU A 139 12.56 -0.67 -11.83
CA GLU A 139 11.66 0.32 -12.44
C GLU A 139 12.22 0.89 -13.76
N GLN A 140 13.51 1.24 -13.79
CA GLN A 140 14.19 1.74 -15.00
C GLN A 140 14.29 0.69 -16.12
N LYS A 141 14.58 -0.57 -15.77
CA LYS A 141 14.67 -1.65 -16.76
C LYS A 141 13.34 -1.89 -17.46
N ARG A 142 12.22 -1.72 -16.75
CA ARG A 142 10.87 -1.96 -17.26
C ARG A 142 10.32 -0.80 -18.08
N SER A 143 10.58 0.44 -17.68
CA SER A 143 10.22 1.64 -18.47
C SER A 143 10.93 1.72 -19.83
N ARG A 144 12.07 1.03 -20.00
CA ARG A 144 12.78 0.90 -21.28
C ARG A 144 12.30 -0.26 -22.16
N SER A 145 11.40 -1.12 -21.67
CA SER A 145 10.88 -2.28 -22.42
C SER A 145 9.48 -2.04 -23.01
N ILE A 146 9.00 -0.79 -22.95
CA ILE A 146 7.77 -0.29 -23.59
C ILE A 146 8.20 0.64 -24.73
#